data_AF-A0A1U7N0Z4-F1
#
_entry.id   AF-A0A1U7N0Z4-F1
#
_cell.length_a   1.000
_cell.length_b   1.000
_cell.length_c   1.000
_cell.angle_alpha   90.00
_cell.angle_beta   90.00
_cell.angle_gamma   90.00
#
_symmetry.space_group_name_H-M   'P 1'
#
loop_
_entity.id
_entity.type
_entity.pdbx_description
1 polymer ?
#
loop_
_entity_poly.entity_id
_entity_poly.type
_entity_poly.pdbx_seq_one_letter_code
_entity_poly.pdbx_strand_id
1 'polypeptide(L)'
;MNRNKFRLQKVIIALTLSWLFSFESHIVKAIEAIEPLTNLLKQGENTLTPIAELPVPVKLELTLPPKGAPGKRKGAGSRNDCPFEEFIALVPGTNFGLTTSERPTFWFYVPYSDNRKLQAEFRLRNKELKEIYKETFTLQNTPGIVKITLPETVSGLVVEDLYHWRFSVICNPTDPLDNDFVSGGVERISITDDLEQQLEGKNPRERIVVYAKQGLWFDALTSLAELRLANPQDKTLAQDWADLLEQVGLKEIDSQPLVDCCTVE
;
A
#
# COMPACT_ATOMS: atom_id res chain seq x y z
N MET A 1 -76.93 -26.56 -75.80
CA MET A 1 -75.46 -26.39 -75.71
C MET A 1 -74.87 -27.72 -75.24
N ASN A 2 -73.99 -28.27 -76.07
CA ASN A 2 -73.47 -29.66 -76.14
C ASN A 2 -72.91 -30.22 -74.81
N ARG A 3 -73.34 -31.40 -74.34
CA ARG A 3 -72.94 -32.81 -74.68
C ARG A 3 -71.93 -33.38 -73.68
N ASN A 4 -72.41 -34.38 -72.94
CA ASN A 4 -71.73 -35.50 -72.28
C ASN A 4 -70.23 -35.68 -72.57
N LYS A 5 -69.45 -36.07 -71.54
CA LYS A 5 -68.81 -37.42 -71.44
C LYS A 5 -67.75 -37.50 -70.32
N PHE A 6 -67.79 -38.63 -69.59
CA PHE A 6 -66.66 -39.49 -69.18
C PHE A 6 -65.65 -38.91 -68.18
N ARG A 7 -65.52 -39.41 -66.93
CA ARG A 7 -65.08 -40.75 -66.49
C ARG A 7 -63.75 -41.20 -67.14
N LEU A 8 -62.84 -41.64 -66.27
CA LEU A 8 -61.63 -42.45 -66.53
C LEU A 8 -60.31 -41.74 -66.89
N GLN A 9 -59.33 -42.04 -66.03
CA GLN A 9 -57.95 -42.42 -66.35
C GLN A 9 -57.00 -41.35 -66.92
N LYS A 10 -55.99 -41.01 -66.12
CA LYS A 10 -54.60 -41.50 -66.28
C LYS A 10 -53.77 -41.00 -65.07
N VAL A 11 -53.22 -41.81 -64.14
CA VAL A 11 -52.26 -42.93 -64.32
C VAL A 11 -51.08 -42.33 -65.12
N ILE A 12 -49.87 -42.07 -64.61
CA ILE A 12 -49.04 -42.83 -63.67
C ILE A 12 -47.64 -42.14 -63.67
N ILE A 13 -46.90 -42.17 -62.55
CA ILE A 13 -45.42 -42.36 -62.47
C ILE A 13 -44.52 -41.20 -62.97
N ALA A 14 -43.42 -40.79 -62.35
CA ALA A 14 -42.56 -41.32 -61.28
C ALA A 14 -41.71 -40.17 -60.72
N LEU A 15 -41.22 -40.35 -59.49
CA LEU A 15 -39.80 -40.53 -59.15
C LEU A 15 -39.68 -40.38 -57.62
N THR A 16 -39.85 -41.48 -56.87
CA THR A 16 -38.74 -42.26 -56.26
C THR A 16 -37.92 -41.46 -55.25
N LEU A 17 -38.07 -41.74 -53.95
CA LEU A 17 -37.10 -42.56 -53.19
C LEU A 17 -37.44 -42.60 -51.69
N SER A 18 -37.74 -43.82 -51.27
CA SER A 18 -37.56 -44.44 -49.95
C SER A 18 -38.37 -43.91 -48.75
N TRP A 19 -39.31 -44.69 -48.18
CA TRP A 19 -39.09 -45.95 -47.42
C TRP A 19 -38.10 -45.70 -46.28
N LEU A 20 -38.43 -45.82 -45.00
CA LEU A 20 -39.30 -46.76 -44.31
C LEU A 20 -39.36 -46.32 -42.83
N PHE A 21 -40.26 -46.96 -42.09
CA PHE A 21 -40.36 -47.02 -40.63
C PHE A 21 -41.22 -45.92 -40.00
N SER A 22 -42.54 -46.12 -39.89
CA SER A 22 -43.27 -47.08 -39.04
C SER A 22 -43.53 -46.54 -37.65
N PHE A 23 -44.65 -47.03 -37.10
CA PHE A 23 -45.13 -46.96 -35.72
C PHE A 23 -45.91 -45.70 -35.36
N GLU A 24 -47.25 -45.76 -35.36
CA GLU A 24 -48.12 -46.39 -34.35
C GLU A 24 -47.95 -45.82 -32.95
N SER A 25 -49.10 -45.57 -32.32
CA SER A 25 -49.34 -45.41 -30.88
C SER A 25 -49.09 -44.04 -30.26
N HIS A 26 -50.04 -43.14 -30.51
CA HIS A 26 -50.38 -42.05 -29.59
C HIS A 26 -51.05 -42.57 -28.30
N ILE A 27 -50.47 -43.50 -27.53
CA ILE A 27 -50.91 -43.78 -26.15
C ILE A 27 -49.74 -44.35 -25.32
N VAL A 28 -48.67 -43.60 -25.10
CA VAL A 28 -47.83 -43.68 -23.88
C VAL A 28 -47.09 -42.36 -23.77
N LYS A 29 -47.48 -41.47 -22.84
CA LYS A 29 -46.64 -40.42 -22.19
C LYS A 29 -47.49 -39.53 -21.28
N ALA A 30 -48.23 -40.16 -20.38
CA ALA A 30 -48.91 -39.48 -19.29
C ALA A 30 -48.67 -40.18 -17.94
N ILE A 31 -47.46 -40.73 -17.73
CA ILE A 31 -46.96 -41.16 -16.41
C ILE A 31 -45.43 -41.07 -16.47
N GLU A 32 -44.86 -39.89 -16.21
CA GLU A 32 -43.43 -39.68 -15.85
C GLU A 32 -43.17 -38.19 -15.54
N ALA A 33 -43.88 -37.64 -14.55
CA ALA A 33 -43.67 -36.25 -14.11
C ALA A 33 -43.81 -36.09 -12.59
N ILE A 34 -43.40 -37.09 -11.80
CA ILE A 34 -43.44 -37.03 -10.33
C ILE A 34 -42.09 -37.37 -9.64
N GLU A 35 -41.04 -37.72 -10.39
CA GLU A 35 -39.68 -37.83 -9.80
C GLU A 35 -38.82 -36.65 -10.28
N PRO A 36 -38.91 -35.48 -9.63
CA PRO A 36 -37.73 -35.05 -8.87
C PRO A 36 -38.00 -34.21 -7.60
N LEU A 37 -39.24 -34.08 -7.12
CA LEU A 37 -39.53 -33.17 -5.98
C LEU A 37 -39.09 -33.71 -4.60
N THR A 38 -38.84 -35.01 -4.47
CA THR A 38 -38.35 -35.62 -3.22
C THR A 38 -36.84 -35.42 -2.98
N ASN A 39 -36.07 -35.11 -4.02
CA ASN A 39 -34.64 -34.79 -3.87
C ASN A 39 -34.37 -33.32 -3.51
N LEU A 40 -35.34 -32.41 -3.75
CA LEU A 40 -35.21 -30.98 -3.41
C LEU A 40 -35.37 -30.70 -1.90
N LEU A 41 -36.12 -31.53 -1.16
CA LEU A 41 -36.27 -31.34 0.29
C LEU A 41 -35.18 -32.05 1.12
N LYS A 42 -34.51 -33.06 0.57
CA LYS A 42 -33.39 -33.75 1.25
C LYS A 42 -32.03 -33.04 1.10
N GLN A 43 -31.92 -32.07 0.19
CA GLN A 43 -30.70 -31.27 0.00
C GLN A 43 -30.67 -29.98 0.83
N GLY A 44 -31.72 -29.68 1.59
CA GLY A 44 -31.83 -28.44 2.39
C GLY A 44 -31.21 -28.48 3.79
N GLU A 45 -30.75 -29.64 4.28
CA GLU A 45 -30.28 -29.79 5.67
C GLU A 45 -28.76 -29.93 5.86
N ASN A 46 -27.95 -29.96 4.79
CA ASN A 46 -26.50 -30.20 4.89
C ASN A 46 -25.59 -29.18 4.19
N THR A 47 -26.08 -27.97 3.90
CA THR A 47 -25.24 -26.87 3.39
C THR A 47 -25.39 -25.63 4.26
N LEU A 48 -24.99 -25.76 5.53
CA LEU A 48 -24.42 -24.61 6.23
C LEU A 48 -23.10 -24.28 5.54
N THR A 49 -23.15 -23.38 4.57
CA THR A 49 -21.95 -22.67 4.14
C THR A 49 -21.32 -22.07 5.41
N PRO A 50 -20.00 -22.23 5.63
CA PRO A 50 -19.32 -21.45 6.65
C PRO A 50 -19.66 -19.99 6.35
N ILE A 51 -20.31 -19.32 7.29
CA ILE A 51 -20.50 -17.88 7.23
C ILE A 51 -19.08 -17.35 7.10
N ALA A 52 -18.73 -16.77 5.95
CA ALA A 52 -17.43 -16.14 5.79
C ALA A 52 -17.31 -15.16 6.96
N GLU A 53 -16.38 -15.45 7.87
CA GLU A 53 -16.09 -14.62 9.02
C GLU A 53 -15.86 -13.21 8.45
N LEU A 54 -16.74 -12.26 8.80
CA LEU A 54 -16.53 -10.87 8.41
C LEU A 54 -15.10 -10.55 8.81
N PRO A 55 -14.22 -10.12 7.87
CA PRO A 55 -12.82 -9.93 8.18
C PRO A 55 -12.76 -8.95 9.35
N VAL A 56 -12.34 -9.45 10.51
CA VAL A 56 -12.10 -8.62 11.68
C VAL A 56 -11.15 -7.52 11.21
N PRO A 57 -11.48 -6.24 11.40
CA PRO A 57 -10.62 -5.17 10.93
C PRO A 57 -9.25 -5.36 11.57
N VAL A 58 -8.26 -5.70 10.75
CA VAL A 58 -6.88 -5.91 11.19
C VAL A 58 -6.38 -4.56 11.69
N LYS A 59 -6.15 -4.48 13.00
CA LYS A 59 -5.65 -3.28 13.67
C LYS A 59 -4.16 -3.14 13.44
N LEU A 60 -3.71 -1.94 13.11
CA LEU A 60 -2.30 -1.63 12.96
C LEU A 60 -1.66 -1.44 14.34
N GLU A 61 -0.85 -2.41 14.76
CA GLU A 61 -0.12 -2.39 16.03
C GLU A 61 1.38 -2.35 15.77
N LEU A 62 2.06 -1.36 16.34
CA LEU A 62 3.49 -1.13 16.21
C LEU A 62 4.26 -1.76 17.37
N THR A 63 5.28 -2.56 17.04
CA THR A 63 6.30 -2.98 18.00
C THR A 63 7.56 -2.18 17.75
N LEU A 64 8.07 -1.44 18.74
CA LEU A 64 9.37 -0.77 18.58
C LEU A 64 10.53 -1.69 18.99
N PRO A 65 11.67 -1.64 18.29
CA PRO A 65 12.85 -2.36 18.73
C PRO A 65 13.30 -1.85 20.12
N PRO A 66 13.89 -2.70 20.98
CA PRO A 66 14.35 -2.32 22.32
C PRO A 66 15.64 -1.48 22.30
N LYS A 67 15.91 -0.78 21.19
CA LYS A 67 17.10 0.03 20.93
C LYS A 67 16.68 1.45 20.54
N GLY A 68 17.60 2.39 20.71
CA GLY A 68 17.45 3.78 20.27
C GLY A 68 18.76 4.31 19.70
N ALA A 69 18.71 5.51 19.13
CA ALA A 69 19.88 6.23 18.65
C ALA A 69 19.91 7.64 19.25
N PRO A 70 21.10 8.21 19.51
CA PRO A 70 21.20 9.63 19.75
C PRO A 70 20.60 10.41 18.58
N GLY A 71 19.79 11.43 18.86
CA GLY A 71 19.11 12.16 17.81
C GLY A 71 18.35 13.37 18.32
N LYS A 72 17.86 14.15 17.35
CA LYS A 72 16.99 15.31 17.57
C LYS A 72 15.77 15.09 16.69
N ARG A 73 14.65 14.70 17.30
CA ARG A 73 13.41 14.43 16.57
C ARG A 73 12.69 15.69 16.11
N LYS A 74 12.75 16.73 16.94
CA LYS A 74 12.05 18.00 16.79
C LYS A 74 13.08 19.14 16.78
N GLY A 75 13.09 19.89 15.69
CA GLY A 75 13.70 21.21 15.54
C GLY A 75 12.68 22.30 15.78
N ALA A 76 13.12 23.49 16.16
CA ALA A 76 12.24 24.62 16.48
C ALA A 76 12.81 25.96 15.99
N GLY A 77 13.65 25.93 14.95
CA GLY A 77 14.46 27.07 14.54
C GLY A 77 15.61 27.39 15.51
N SER A 78 16.74 27.84 14.96
CA SER A 78 17.85 28.42 15.71
C SER A 78 17.72 29.95 15.77
N ARG A 79 18.61 30.58 16.55
CA ARG A 79 18.66 32.02 16.79
C ARG A 79 18.66 32.80 15.45
N ASN A 80 17.93 33.91 15.45
CA ASN A 80 17.84 34.94 14.39
C ASN A 80 17.11 34.56 13.10
N ASP A 81 17.57 33.58 12.31
CA ASP A 81 17.18 33.50 10.88
C ASP A 81 16.24 32.34 10.51
N CYS A 82 16.16 31.26 11.31
CA CYS A 82 15.15 30.22 11.08
C CYS A 82 13.78 30.63 11.66
N PRO A 83 12.67 30.32 10.98
CA PRO A 83 11.34 30.47 11.56
C PRO A 83 11.18 29.60 12.81
N PHE A 84 10.48 30.13 13.81
CA PHE A 84 10.18 29.40 15.04
C PHE A 84 8.96 28.49 14.82
N GLU A 85 9.15 27.44 14.02
CA GLU A 85 8.14 26.45 13.70
C GLU A 85 8.72 25.05 13.93
N GLU A 86 7.87 24.08 14.31
CA GLU A 86 8.37 22.77 14.71
C GLU A 86 8.68 21.90 13.48
N PHE A 87 9.96 21.71 13.22
CA PHE A 87 10.48 20.83 12.17
C PHE A 87 10.63 19.42 12.72
N ILE A 88 9.95 18.42 12.15
CA ILE A 88 9.80 17.11 12.81
C ILE A 88 10.28 15.97 11.91
N ALA A 89 11.07 15.05 12.44
CA ALA A 89 11.32 13.76 11.81
C ALA A 89 10.24 12.75 12.16
N LEU A 90 9.69 12.07 11.15
CA LEU A 90 8.79 10.94 11.32
C LEU A 90 9.59 9.66 11.61
N VAL A 91 10.22 9.67 12.78
CA VAL A 91 10.94 8.55 13.40
C VAL A 91 10.34 8.31 14.79
N PRO A 92 10.38 7.11 15.38
CA PRO A 92 9.91 6.89 16.75
C PRO A 92 10.63 7.77 17.78
N GLY A 93 10.06 7.91 18.98
CA GLY A 93 10.64 8.70 20.07
C GLY A 93 12.05 8.24 20.51
N THR A 94 12.45 7.02 20.14
CA THR A 94 13.81 6.48 20.31
C THR A 94 14.81 7.00 19.27
N ASN A 95 14.38 7.87 18.34
CA ASN A 95 15.13 8.37 17.17
C ASN A 95 15.73 7.27 16.29
N PHE A 96 15.12 6.08 16.28
CA PHE A 96 15.67 4.89 15.63
C PHE A 96 14.55 4.05 15.00
N GLY A 97 14.86 3.39 13.89
CA GLY A 97 13.96 2.43 13.26
C GLY A 97 14.72 1.37 12.47
N LEU A 98 14.10 0.22 12.26
CA LEU A 98 14.62 -0.85 11.42
C LEU A 98 14.08 -0.71 9.98
N THR A 99 14.85 -1.22 9.03
CA THR A 99 14.41 -1.36 7.63
C THR A 99 14.83 -2.70 7.03
N THR A 100 14.04 -3.28 6.12
CA THR A 100 14.55 -4.35 5.22
C THR A 100 15.02 -3.81 3.88
N SER A 101 14.50 -2.64 3.47
CA SER A 101 14.88 -1.97 2.23
C SER A 101 16.37 -1.63 2.18
N GLU A 102 17.02 -1.94 1.05
CA GLU A 102 18.39 -1.49 0.76
C GLU A 102 18.49 0.04 0.67
N ARG A 103 17.38 0.70 0.35
CA ARG A 103 17.27 2.13 0.09
C ARG A 103 16.03 2.67 0.81
N PRO A 104 16.10 2.84 2.14
CA PRO A 104 14.96 3.33 2.89
C PRO A 104 14.58 4.75 2.46
N THR A 105 13.31 5.07 2.67
CA THR A 105 12.78 6.43 2.54
C THR A 105 12.64 7.04 3.94
N PHE A 106 13.13 8.27 4.08
CA PHE A 106 13.04 9.06 5.31
C PHE A 106 11.95 10.10 5.16
N TRP A 107 11.18 10.31 6.22
CA TRP A 107 10.01 11.19 6.20
C TRP A 107 10.14 12.30 7.24
N PHE A 108 9.77 13.52 6.85
CA PHE A 108 9.91 14.72 7.69
C PHE A 108 8.69 15.61 7.53
N TYR A 109 8.22 16.26 8.59
CA TYR A 109 7.30 17.38 8.48
C TYR A 109 8.10 18.67 8.40
N VAL A 110 8.00 19.37 7.27
CA VAL A 110 8.63 20.68 7.04
C VAL A 110 7.55 21.76 7.21
N PRO A 111 7.65 22.63 8.22
CA PRO A 111 6.62 23.63 8.51
C PRO A 111 6.81 24.93 7.71
N TYR A 112 7.96 25.11 7.07
CA TYR A 112 8.31 26.36 6.42
C TYR A 112 7.55 26.56 5.11
N SER A 113 7.12 27.79 4.83
CA SER A 113 6.49 28.13 3.55
C SER A 113 7.50 28.27 2.41
N ASP A 114 7.12 27.80 1.22
CA ASP A 114 7.91 27.89 -0.02
C ASP A 114 8.37 29.30 -0.41
N ASN A 115 7.65 30.33 0.03
CA ASN A 115 7.96 31.71 -0.33
C ASN A 115 9.36 32.16 0.14
N ARG A 116 9.97 31.43 1.09
CA ARG A 116 11.32 31.68 1.59
C ARG A 116 12.42 31.09 0.71
N LYS A 117 12.08 30.17 -0.21
CA LYS A 117 13.04 29.48 -1.08
C LYS A 117 14.20 28.86 -0.30
N LEU A 118 13.90 28.27 0.86
CA LEU A 118 14.89 27.62 1.70
C LEU A 118 15.42 26.37 1.01
N GLN A 119 16.67 26.06 1.28
CA GLN A 119 17.28 24.79 0.90
C GLN A 119 17.26 23.84 2.08
N ALA A 120 17.31 22.54 1.81
CA ALA A 120 17.51 21.52 2.83
C ALA A 120 18.63 20.57 2.41
N GLU A 121 19.38 20.08 3.39
CA GLU A 121 20.49 19.16 3.19
C GLU A 121 20.21 17.86 3.93
N PHE A 122 20.25 16.74 3.21
CA PHE A 122 20.20 15.41 3.81
C PHE A 122 21.61 14.80 3.81
N ARG A 123 22.01 14.27 4.96
CA ARG A 123 23.27 13.53 5.11
C ARG A 123 23.00 12.18 5.73
N LEU A 124 23.70 11.16 5.22
CA LEU A 124 23.72 9.82 5.76
C LEU A 124 25.17 9.39 6.00
N ARG A 125 25.42 8.84 7.19
CA ARG A 125 26.73 8.35 7.63
C ARG A 125 26.60 6.92 8.13
N ASN A 126 27.64 6.12 7.95
CA ASN A 126 27.71 4.80 8.55
C ASN A 126 28.08 4.88 10.05
N LYS A 127 28.24 3.72 10.71
CA LYS A 127 28.61 3.63 12.13
C LYS A 127 30.00 4.22 12.45
N GLU A 128 30.93 4.25 11.50
CA GLU A 128 32.22 4.95 11.63
C GLU A 128 32.13 6.46 11.35
N LEU A 129 30.91 7.00 11.21
CA LEU A 129 30.63 8.40 10.88
C LEU A 129 31.16 8.85 9.51
N LYS A 130 31.51 7.90 8.63
CA LYS A 130 31.89 8.19 7.25
C LYS A 130 30.64 8.58 6.47
N GLU A 131 30.71 9.71 5.77
CA GLU A 131 29.64 10.17 4.88
C GLU A 131 29.49 9.20 3.71
N ILE A 132 28.29 8.64 3.56
CA ILE A 132 27.93 7.74 2.46
C ILE A 132 26.99 8.40 1.46
N TYR A 133 26.25 9.40 1.90
CA TYR A 133 25.40 10.22 1.05
C TYR A 133 25.25 11.61 1.64
N LYS A 134 25.24 12.59 0.75
CA LYS A 134 24.98 14.00 1.05
C LYS A 134 24.34 14.61 -0.18
N GLU A 135 23.25 15.33 0.00
CA GLU A 135 22.58 16.05 -1.08
C GLU A 135 21.86 17.29 -0.57
N THR A 136 21.79 18.31 -1.41
CA THR A 136 21.03 19.53 -1.18
C THR A 136 19.79 19.56 -2.07
N PHE A 137 18.67 19.98 -1.50
CA PHE A 137 17.37 20.06 -2.14
C PHE A 137 16.80 21.46 -2.00
N THR A 138 16.11 21.92 -3.03
CA THR A 138 15.25 23.09 -2.91
C THR A 138 13.92 22.67 -2.28
N LEU A 139 13.49 23.35 -1.21
CA LEU A 139 12.17 23.13 -0.62
C LEU A 139 11.09 23.81 -1.46
N GLN A 140 10.13 23.01 -1.94
CA GLN A 140 8.95 23.46 -2.69
C GLN A 140 7.72 22.69 -2.16
N ASN A 141 6.52 23.17 -2.47
CA ASN A 141 5.23 22.62 -2.04
C ASN A 141 5.09 22.39 -0.51
N THR A 142 5.76 23.20 0.31
CA THR A 142 5.75 23.22 1.78
C THR A 142 4.96 24.42 2.34
N PRO A 143 4.27 24.28 3.50
CA PRO A 143 4.41 23.24 4.53
C PRO A 143 3.79 21.88 4.20
N GLY A 144 4.41 20.80 4.68
CA GLY A 144 3.91 19.45 4.50
C GLY A 144 4.86 18.35 4.96
N ILE A 145 4.38 17.11 4.88
CA ILE A 145 5.17 15.90 5.14
C ILE A 145 5.85 15.50 3.83
N VAL A 146 7.17 15.46 3.89
CA VAL A 146 8.07 15.25 2.76
C VAL A 146 8.82 13.93 2.87
N LYS A 147 9.27 13.41 1.73
CA LYS A 147 10.12 12.21 1.68
C LYS A 147 11.49 12.49 1.07
N ILE A 148 12.50 11.81 1.58
CA ILE A 148 13.84 11.72 1.00
C ILE A 148 14.17 10.24 0.82
N THR A 149 14.39 9.81 -0.41
CA THR A 149 14.77 8.43 -0.74
C THR A 149 16.20 8.43 -1.26
N LEU A 150 17.00 7.43 -0.85
CA LEU A 150 18.36 7.28 -1.37
C LEU A 150 18.32 6.96 -2.89
N PRO A 151 19.01 7.74 -3.73
CA PRO A 151 19.00 7.52 -5.17
C PRO A 151 19.74 6.22 -5.51
N GLU A 152 19.42 5.63 -6.66
CA GLU A 152 20.04 4.38 -7.13
C GLU A 152 21.56 4.47 -7.32
N THR A 153 22.09 5.69 -7.49
CA THR A 153 23.52 6.00 -7.67
C THR A 153 24.36 5.77 -6.42
N VAL A 154 23.76 5.74 -5.23
CA VAL A 154 24.44 5.43 -3.97
C VAL A 154 24.44 3.92 -3.76
N SER A 155 25.43 3.32 -3.11
CA SER A 155 25.33 1.90 -2.73
C SER A 155 24.21 1.69 -1.70
N GLY A 156 23.45 0.60 -1.83
CA GLY A 156 22.44 0.24 -0.83
C GLY A 156 23.06 0.05 0.56
N LEU A 157 22.25 0.25 1.61
CA LEU A 157 22.69 0.04 2.99
C LEU A 157 23.08 -1.41 3.21
N VAL A 158 24.13 -1.64 3.98
CA VAL A 158 24.59 -2.98 4.32
C VAL A 158 23.68 -3.57 5.39
N VAL A 159 23.35 -4.85 5.24
CA VAL A 159 22.56 -5.62 6.20
C VAL A 159 23.31 -5.77 7.53
N GLU A 160 22.58 -5.69 8.64
CA GLU A 160 23.06 -5.64 10.03
C GLU A 160 24.02 -4.46 10.31
N ASP A 161 23.88 -3.35 9.58
CA ASP A 161 24.71 -2.17 9.76
C ASP A 161 23.87 -0.94 10.15
N LEU A 162 24.45 -0.12 11.04
CA LEU A 162 23.82 1.07 11.60
C LEU A 162 24.26 2.32 10.83
N TYR A 163 23.30 3.18 10.54
CA TYR A 163 23.51 4.46 9.88
C TYR A 163 22.90 5.59 10.69
N HIS A 164 23.53 6.76 10.59
CA HIS A 164 23.08 8.01 11.18
C HIS A 164 22.69 8.98 10.08
N TRP A 165 21.45 9.47 10.13
CA TRP A 165 20.97 10.49 9.21
C TRP A 165 20.79 11.83 9.92
N ARG A 166 20.96 12.91 9.15
CA ARG A 166 20.63 14.28 9.53
C ARG A 166 19.94 14.96 8.37
N PHE A 167 18.83 15.63 8.65
CA PHE A 167 18.15 16.49 7.71
C PHE A 167 18.14 17.91 8.28
N SER A 168 18.68 18.87 7.53
CA SER A 168 18.87 20.25 7.99
C SER A 168 18.20 21.21 7.02
N VAL A 169 17.49 22.21 7.50
CA VAL A 169 17.02 23.33 6.70
C VAL A 169 18.05 24.45 6.80
N ILE A 170 18.54 24.89 5.64
CA ILE A 170 19.57 25.91 5.51
C ILE A 170 18.90 27.28 5.60
N CYS A 171 18.93 27.87 6.80
CA CYS A 171 18.36 29.20 7.03
C CYS A 171 19.40 30.30 6.77
N ASN A 172 20.66 30.05 7.15
CA ASN A 172 21.78 30.95 6.89
C ASN A 172 22.92 30.16 6.22
N PRO A 173 23.15 30.31 4.91
CA PRO A 173 24.25 29.62 4.21
C PRO A 173 25.65 29.98 4.73
N THR A 174 25.79 31.09 5.46
CA THR A 174 27.07 31.57 5.98
C THR A 174 27.36 31.09 7.41
N ASP A 175 26.34 30.67 8.16
CA ASP A 175 26.50 30.10 9.50
C ASP A 175 25.67 28.83 9.68
N PRO A 176 26.29 27.63 9.56
CA PRO A 176 25.60 26.36 9.76
C PRO A 176 25.01 26.16 11.17
N LEU A 177 25.43 26.94 12.17
CA LEU A 177 24.89 26.87 13.54
C LEU A 177 23.47 27.47 13.62
N ASP A 178 23.10 28.28 12.63
CA ASP A 178 21.76 28.85 12.52
C ASP A 178 20.78 27.90 11.81
N ASN A 179 21.24 26.78 11.25
CA ASN A 179 20.36 25.82 10.58
C ASN A 179 19.52 25.06 11.60
N ASP A 180 18.22 24.92 11.31
CA ASP A 180 17.41 23.95 12.03
C ASP A 180 17.64 22.55 11.47
N PHE A 181 17.60 21.55 12.33
CA PHE A 181 17.89 20.18 11.94
C PHE A 181 17.18 19.17 12.81
N VAL A 182 16.96 18.00 12.21
CA VAL A 182 16.54 16.77 12.86
C VAL A 182 17.53 15.65 12.51
N SER A 183 17.65 14.65 13.38
CA SER A 183 18.58 13.53 13.19
C SER A 183 18.14 12.27 13.92
N GLY A 184 18.59 11.12 13.42
CA GLY A 184 18.31 9.82 14.03
C GLY A 184 19.12 8.70 13.38
N GLY A 185 18.72 7.46 13.68
CA GLY A 185 19.37 6.25 13.20
C GLY A 185 18.44 5.36 12.38
N VAL A 186 19.06 4.56 11.51
CA VAL A 186 18.42 3.47 10.78
C VAL A 186 19.36 2.27 10.76
N GLU A 187 18.84 1.07 11.00
CA GLU A 187 19.57 -0.19 10.85
C GLU A 187 18.86 -1.03 9.79
N ARG A 188 19.60 -1.47 8.78
CA ARG A 188 19.06 -2.41 7.79
C ARG A 188 19.22 -3.82 8.35
N ILE A 189 18.14 -4.59 8.42
CA ILE A 189 18.18 -6.00 8.83
C ILE A 189 17.92 -6.91 7.63
N SER A 190 18.31 -8.17 7.75
CA SER A 190 17.99 -9.19 6.74
C SER A 190 16.48 -9.49 6.74
N ILE A 191 15.93 -9.78 5.56
CA ILE A 191 14.62 -10.42 5.46
C ILE A 191 14.79 -11.89 5.86
N THR A 192 14.00 -12.36 6.82
CA THR A 192 14.04 -13.74 7.29
C THR A 192 12.98 -14.59 6.58
N ASP A 193 13.19 -15.90 6.49
CA ASP A 193 12.21 -16.82 5.92
C ASP A 193 10.82 -16.70 6.60
N ASP A 194 10.79 -16.48 7.92
CA ASP A 194 9.55 -16.23 8.67
C ASP A 194 8.86 -14.93 8.24
N LEU A 195 9.62 -13.86 8.04
CA LEU A 195 9.09 -12.60 7.54
C LEU A 195 8.57 -12.73 6.10
N GLU A 196 9.29 -13.45 5.23
CA GLU A 196 8.82 -13.73 3.86
C GLU A 196 7.50 -14.51 3.86
N GLN A 197 7.40 -15.57 4.65
CA GLN A 197 6.17 -16.36 4.81
C GLN A 197 5.03 -15.51 5.37
N GLN A 198 5.31 -14.63 6.34
CA GLN A 198 4.30 -13.71 6.87
C GLN A 198 3.87 -12.67 5.85
N LEU A 199 4.64 -12.37 4.80
CA LEU A 199 4.29 -11.39 3.77
C LEU A 199 3.62 -12.01 2.54
N GLU A 200 3.73 -13.33 2.37
CA GLU A 200 3.21 -14.06 1.22
C GLU A 200 1.67 -13.97 1.13
N GLY A 201 1.16 -13.72 -0.08
CA GLY A 201 -0.28 -13.62 -0.33
C GLY A 201 -1.01 -12.42 0.30
N LYS A 202 -0.31 -11.57 1.07
CA LYS A 202 -0.90 -10.41 1.74
C LYS A 202 -1.11 -9.24 0.79
N ASN A 203 -2.24 -8.56 0.94
CA ASN A 203 -2.49 -7.30 0.26
C ASN A 203 -1.61 -6.16 0.84
N PRO A 204 -1.48 -5.00 0.17
CA PRO A 204 -0.60 -3.92 0.61
C PRO A 204 -0.83 -3.47 2.07
N ARG A 205 -2.08 -3.34 2.51
CA ARG A 205 -2.43 -2.92 3.88
C ARG A 205 -2.04 -3.99 4.91
N GLU A 206 -2.26 -5.26 4.60
CA GLU A 206 -1.87 -6.37 5.47
C GLU A 206 -0.34 -6.48 5.62
N ARG A 207 0.42 -6.18 4.56
CA ARG A 207 1.90 -6.13 4.61
C ARG A 207 2.38 -5.01 5.55
N ILE A 208 1.75 -3.83 5.51
CA ILE A 208 2.03 -2.73 6.45
C ILE A 208 1.86 -3.18 7.90
N VAL A 209 0.78 -3.92 8.20
CA VAL A 209 0.55 -4.44 9.56
C VAL A 209 1.67 -5.40 9.97
N VAL A 210 2.13 -6.27 9.07
CA VAL A 210 3.28 -7.16 9.35
C VAL A 210 4.54 -6.35 9.63
N TYR A 211 4.87 -5.37 8.78
CA TYR A 211 6.05 -4.51 8.99
C TYR A 211 6.00 -3.77 10.34
N ALA A 212 4.85 -3.17 10.69
CA ALA A 212 4.67 -2.48 11.96
C ALA A 212 4.84 -3.43 13.16
N LYS A 213 4.24 -4.63 13.10
CA LYS A 213 4.35 -5.64 14.15
C LYS A 213 5.78 -6.15 14.33
N GLN A 214 6.56 -6.21 13.26
CA GLN A 214 7.96 -6.64 13.25
C GLN A 214 8.94 -5.49 13.57
N GLY A 215 8.45 -4.27 13.81
CA GLY A 215 9.26 -3.09 14.13
C GLY A 215 10.06 -2.52 12.97
N LEU A 216 9.70 -2.88 11.75
CA LEU A 216 10.22 -2.35 10.49
C LEU A 216 9.60 -0.98 10.21
N TRP A 217 9.95 0.01 11.05
CA TRP A 217 9.36 1.34 11.04
C TRP A 217 9.41 2.00 9.66
N PHE A 218 10.57 1.97 9.00
CA PHE A 218 10.76 2.67 7.73
C PHE A 218 9.94 2.00 6.61
N ASP A 219 9.87 0.66 6.57
CA ASP A 219 9.04 -0.08 5.61
C ASP A 219 7.55 0.16 5.85
N ALA A 220 7.10 0.10 7.10
CA ALA A 220 5.70 0.31 7.48
C ALA A 220 5.22 1.73 7.15
N LEU A 221 5.96 2.74 7.60
CA LEU A 221 5.63 4.15 7.37
C LEU A 221 5.62 4.49 5.88
N THR A 222 6.66 4.08 5.14
CA THR A 222 6.78 4.37 3.71
C THR A 222 5.67 3.68 2.92
N SER A 223 5.44 2.39 3.17
CA SER A 223 4.39 1.64 2.49
C SER A 223 3.00 2.25 2.74
N LEU A 224 2.73 2.71 3.98
CA LEU A 224 1.48 3.35 4.31
C LEU A 224 1.33 4.73 3.65
N ALA A 225 2.37 5.55 3.66
CA ALA A 225 2.37 6.85 3.01
C ALA A 225 2.14 6.72 1.49
N GLU A 226 2.81 5.78 0.83
CA GLU A 226 2.64 5.52 -0.60
C GLU A 226 1.24 4.98 -0.93
N LEU A 227 0.72 4.08 -0.10
CA LEU A 227 -0.64 3.55 -0.29
C LEU A 227 -1.70 4.65 -0.14
N ARG A 228 -1.49 5.60 0.77
CA ARG A 228 -2.33 6.81 0.90
C ARG A 228 -2.25 7.74 -0.30
N LEU A 229 -1.04 8.00 -0.80
CA LEU A 229 -0.85 8.82 -2.01
C LEU A 229 -1.58 8.20 -3.21
N ALA A 230 -1.57 6.87 -3.32
CA ALA A 230 -2.30 6.15 -4.36
C ALA A 230 -3.83 6.14 -4.14
N ASN A 231 -4.30 6.26 -2.90
CA ASN A 231 -5.72 6.14 -2.52
C ASN A 231 -6.15 7.28 -1.56
N PRO A 232 -6.13 8.54 -2.00
CA PRO A 232 -6.27 9.70 -1.10
C PRO A 232 -7.66 9.84 -0.44
N GLN A 233 -8.68 9.14 -0.95
CA GLN A 233 -10.04 9.15 -0.40
C GLN A 233 -10.34 7.96 0.52
N ASP A 234 -9.39 7.04 0.73
CA ASP A 234 -9.57 5.89 1.59
C ASP A 234 -9.48 6.31 3.08
N LYS A 235 -10.63 6.31 3.75
CA LYS A 235 -10.74 6.65 5.17
C LYS A 235 -10.06 5.66 6.10
N THR A 236 -9.89 4.41 5.66
CA THR A 236 -9.18 3.39 6.45
C THR A 236 -7.70 3.72 6.48
N LEU A 237 -7.11 4.05 5.33
CA LEU A 237 -5.72 4.51 5.27
C LEU A 237 -5.55 5.88 5.94
N ALA A 238 -6.60 6.71 5.90
CA ALA A 238 -6.69 7.95 6.68
C ALA A 238 -6.41 7.68 8.17
N GLN A 239 -7.12 6.71 8.73
CA GLN A 239 -7.06 6.30 10.12
C GLN A 239 -5.77 5.55 10.47
N ASP A 240 -5.33 4.60 9.64
CA ASP A 240 -4.09 3.83 9.90
C ASP A 240 -2.87 4.73 10.10
N TRP A 241 -2.81 5.84 9.36
CA TRP A 241 -1.73 6.83 9.48
C TRP A 241 -1.79 7.60 10.79
N ALA A 242 -2.99 8.07 11.17
CA ALA A 242 -3.20 8.76 12.43
C ALA A 242 -2.84 7.82 13.59
N ASP A 243 -3.29 6.57 13.55
CA ASP A 243 -3.00 5.55 14.55
C ASP A 243 -1.49 5.23 14.64
N LEU A 244 -0.81 5.08 13.50
CA LEU A 244 0.63 4.81 13.45
C LEU A 244 1.43 5.98 14.02
N LEU A 245 1.09 7.22 13.65
CA LEU A 245 1.76 8.42 14.14
C LEU A 245 1.47 8.67 15.62
N GLU A 246 0.24 8.42 16.10
CA GLU A 246 -0.13 8.53 17.51
C GLU A 246 0.65 7.54 18.37
N GLN A 247 0.85 6.29 17.91
CA GLN A 247 1.64 5.28 18.62
C GLN A 247 3.10 5.70 18.87
N VAL A 248 3.63 6.59 18.04
CA VAL A 248 4.97 7.17 18.24
C VAL A 248 4.94 8.61 18.78
N GLY A 249 3.78 9.14 19.15
CA GLY A 249 3.62 10.50 19.69
C GLY A 249 3.87 11.60 18.66
N LEU A 250 3.31 11.46 17.45
CA LEU A 250 3.33 12.45 16.36
C LEU A 250 1.91 12.83 15.90
N LYS A 251 0.95 12.76 16.82
CA LYS A 251 -0.46 13.07 16.55
C LYS A 251 -0.66 14.49 16.02
N GLU A 252 0.18 15.43 16.45
CA GLU A 252 0.12 16.83 16.06
C GLU A 252 0.30 17.08 14.55
N ILE A 253 0.87 16.12 13.80
CA ILE A 253 1.11 16.23 12.36
C ILE A 253 0.33 15.22 11.53
N ASP A 254 -0.57 14.43 12.12
CA ASP A 254 -1.29 13.37 11.40
C ASP A 254 -2.22 13.85 10.27
N SER A 255 -2.63 15.12 10.34
CA SER A 255 -3.49 15.80 9.38
C SER A 255 -2.72 16.65 8.37
N GLN A 256 -1.38 16.72 8.47
CA GLN A 256 -0.55 17.47 7.54
C GLN A 256 -0.50 16.76 6.18
N PRO A 257 -0.45 17.51 5.06
CA PRO A 257 -0.48 16.91 3.73
C PRO A 257 0.82 16.17 3.42
N LEU A 258 0.75 15.05 2.71
CA LEU A 258 1.90 14.45 2.04
C LEU A 258 2.16 15.23 0.76
N VAL A 259 3.35 15.82 0.62
CA VAL A 259 3.68 16.73 -0.49
C VAL A 259 4.92 16.27 -1.25
N ASP A 260 4.94 16.56 -2.54
CA ASP A 260 6.11 16.33 -3.39
C ASP A 260 6.98 17.59 -3.41
N CYS A 261 8.02 17.63 -2.56
CA CYS A 261 8.69 18.89 -2.24
C CYS A 261 10.00 19.16 -2.95
N CYS A 262 10.79 18.14 -3.20
CA CYS A 262 12.23 18.34 -3.05
C CYS A 262 12.91 17.98 -4.35
N THR A 263 13.32 19.01 -5.08
CA THR A 263 14.13 18.86 -6.28
C THR A 263 15.60 18.98 -5.89
N VAL A 264 16.41 18.04 -6.36
CA VAL A 264 17.88 18.16 -6.28
C VAL A 264 18.30 19.45 -6.98
N GLU A 265 19.24 20.17 -6.36
CA GLU A 265 19.83 21.39 -6.93
C GLU A 265 20.70 21.11 -8.17
#